data_AF-A0A3C0GAH9-F1
#
_entry.id   AF-A0A3C0GAH9-F1
#
_cell.length_a   1.000
_cell.length_b   1.000
_cell.length_c   1.000
_cell.angle_alpha   90.00
_cell.angle_beta   90.00
_cell.angle_gamma   90.00
#
_symmetry.space_group_name_H-M   'P 1'
#
loop_
_entity.id
_entity.type
_entity.pdbx_description
1 polymer ?
#
loop_
_entity_poly.entity_id
_entity_poly.type
_entity_poly.pdbx_seq_one_letter_code
_entity_poly.pdbx_strand_id
1 'polypeptide(L)'
;MINFFRKIRRNLLEEGKVSKYLKYAIGEIILVVVGILIALQINNWNEYRKSRKVELNYLKNIQEDILSDSLYFERSWFKRGDKKIQGLNKAKNYYLNGIIPTDTITFINDVAYGGIYGIGRLTPNNRTYNELSSTGNISLISDQDIRDEIVAYYLNLEFLYEYGADSRSDYPHFMNSYKVFNPKFPDSVSPAEIPILLKMMRKDKFYQLT
;
A
#
# COMPACT_ATOMS: atom_id res chain seq x y z
N MET A 1 15.32 -34.65 45.07
CA MET A 1 16.69 -34.14 44.82
C MET A 1 17.26 -33.34 46.01
N ILE A 2 16.52 -32.44 46.64
CA ILE A 2 17.02 -31.63 47.78
C ILE A 2 17.62 -32.45 48.94
N ASN A 3 17.01 -33.58 49.33
CA ASN A 3 17.49 -34.36 50.48
C ASN A 3 18.83 -35.08 50.24
N PHE A 4 19.13 -35.45 48.99
CA PHE A 4 20.37 -36.15 48.63
C PHE A 4 21.57 -35.20 48.67
N PHE A 5 21.46 -34.04 48.01
CA PHE A 5 22.48 -32.99 48.04
C PHE A 5 22.65 -32.40 49.46
N ARG A 6 21.57 -32.30 50.24
CA ARG A 6 21.64 -31.87 51.65
C ARG A 6 22.43 -32.82 52.53
N LYS A 7 22.31 -34.14 52.33
CA LYS A 7 23.04 -35.17 53.09
C LYS A 7 24.54 -35.15 52.77
N ILE A 8 24.89 -34.96 51.50
CA ILE A 8 26.29 -34.84 51.04
C ILE A 8 26.94 -33.56 51.58
N ARG A 9 26.22 -32.41 51.58
CA ARG A 9 26.72 -31.17 52.17
C ARG A 9 27.03 -31.31 53.66
N ARG A 10 26.16 -31.98 54.41
CA ARG A 10 26.35 -32.16 55.86
C ARG A 10 27.58 -33.02 56.16
N ASN A 11 27.76 -34.13 55.44
CA ASN A 11 28.93 -35.00 55.59
C ASN A 11 30.25 -34.31 55.22
N LEU A 12 30.27 -33.45 54.18
CA LEU A 12 31.49 -32.73 53.76
C LEU A 12 31.90 -31.60 54.73
N LEU A 13 30.93 -31.02 55.46
CA LEU A 13 31.17 -30.03 56.51
C LEU A 13 31.64 -30.68 57.82
N GLU A 14 31.07 -31.84 58.18
CA GLU A 14 31.46 -32.62 59.38
C GLU A 14 32.91 -33.17 59.27
N GLU A 15 33.43 -33.41 58.05
CA GLU A 15 34.81 -33.89 57.82
C GLU A 15 35.90 -32.80 57.72
N GLY A 16 35.58 -31.51 57.92
CA GLY A 16 36.55 -30.40 57.82
C GLY A 16 37.05 -30.08 56.40
N LYS A 17 36.41 -30.64 55.35
CA LYS A 17 36.83 -30.54 53.94
C LYS A 17 36.18 -29.36 53.21
N VAL A 18 36.35 -28.14 53.75
CA VAL A 18 35.76 -26.89 53.23
C VAL A 18 36.08 -26.65 51.75
N SER A 19 37.30 -26.97 51.30
CA SER A 19 37.71 -26.85 49.89
C SER A 19 36.91 -27.77 48.94
N LYS A 20 36.57 -28.99 49.36
CA LYS A 20 35.73 -29.90 48.55
C LYS A 20 34.29 -29.42 48.51
N TYR A 21 33.77 -28.94 49.63
CA TYR A 21 32.43 -28.35 49.71
C TYR A 21 32.27 -27.15 48.75
N LEU A 22 33.24 -26.22 48.73
CA LEU A 22 33.25 -25.07 47.82
C LEU A 22 33.22 -25.50 46.34
N LYS A 23 34.03 -26.49 45.95
CA LYS A 23 34.03 -27.02 44.57
C LYS A 23 32.68 -27.61 44.16
N TYR A 24 32.04 -28.37 45.05
CA TYR A 24 30.71 -28.95 44.80
C TYR A 24 29.61 -27.88 44.74
N ALA A 25 29.62 -26.90 45.63
CA ALA A 25 28.66 -25.81 45.63
C ALA A 25 28.76 -24.94 44.36
N ILE A 26 29.99 -24.68 43.89
CA ILE A 26 30.21 -23.98 42.61
C ILE A 26 29.65 -24.80 41.44
N GLY A 27 29.88 -26.12 41.41
CA GLY A 27 29.33 -27.00 40.38
C GLY A 27 27.79 -27.00 40.34
N GLU A 28 27.14 -26.97 41.51
CA GLU A 28 25.68 -26.89 41.63
C GLU A 28 25.14 -25.55 41.12
N ILE A 29 25.79 -24.43 41.46
CA ILE A 29 25.43 -23.10 40.95
C ILE A 29 25.57 -23.07 39.42
N ILE A 30 26.69 -23.57 38.87
CA ILE A 30 26.90 -23.62 37.42
C ILE A 30 25.79 -24.44 36.74
N LEU A 31 25.42 -25.59 37.30
CA LEU A 31 24.36 -26.45 36.74
C LEU A 31 22.99 -25.75 36.76
N VAL A 32 22.66 -25.05 37.85
CA VAL A 32 21.43 -24.23 37.94
C VAL A 32 21.46 -23.10 36.92
N VAL A 33 22.58 -22.38 36.78
CA VAL A 33 22.73 -21.28 35.81
C VAL A 33 22.57 -21.80 34.39
N VAL A 34 23.20 -22.93 34.03
CA VAL A 34 23.02 -23.57 32.71
C VAL A 34 21.54 -23.94 32.48
N GLY A 35 20.87 -24.48 33.49
CA GLY A 35 19.43 -24.79 33.40
C GLY A 35 18.58 -23.55 33.11
N ILE A 36 18.84 -22.44 33.81
CA ILE A 36 18.14 -21.16 33.60
C ILE A 36 18.42 -20.60 32.20
N LEU A 37 19.68 -20.62 31.75
CA LEU A 37 20.06 -20.12 30.43
C LEU A 37 19.39 -20.93 29.31
N ILE A 38 19.34 -22.26 29.43
CA ILE A 38 18.63 -23.12 28.48
C ILE A 38 17.13 -22.80 28.46
N ALA A 39 16.51 -22.65 29.63
CA ALA A 39 15.09 -22.30 29.72
C ALA A 39 14.79 -20.94 29.06
N LEU A 40 15.62 -19.93 29.32
CA LEU A 40 15.53 -18.61 28.67
C LEU A 40 15.73 -18.71 27.16
N GLN A 41 16.70 -19.51 26.70
CA GLN A 41 16.97 -19.69 25.28
C GLN A 41 15.80 -20.34 24.55
N ILE A 42 15.18 -21.37 25.14
CA ILE A 42 13.99 -22.02 24.60
C ILE A 42 12.82 -21.03 24.51
N ASN A 43 12.63 -20.21 25.55
CA ASN A 43 11.58 -19.19 25.56
C ASN A 43 11.81 -18.14 24.46
N ASN A 44 13.02 -17.58 24.36
CA ASN A 44 13.40 -16.60 23.35
C ASN A 44 13.26 -17.16 21.93
N TRP A 45 13.63 -18.43 21.72
CA TRP A 45 13.48 -19.09 20.43
C TRP A 45 12.01 -19.26 20.03
N ASN A 46 11.13 -19.63 20.98
CA ASN A 46 9.71 -19.73 20.71
C ASN A 46 9.07 -18.37 20.40
N GLU A 47 9.45 -17.32 21.13
CA GLU A 47 8.99 -15.95 20.86
C GLU A 47 9.48 -15.44 19.49
N TYR A 48 10.75 -15.67 19.16
CA TYR A 48 11.29 -15.34 17.83
C TYR A 48 10.53 -16.06 16.72
N ARG A 49 10.24 -17.35 16.88
CA ARG A 49 9.46 -18.14 15.90
C ARG A 49 8.05 -17.57 15.71
N LYS A 50 7.38 -17.18 16.79
CA LYS A 50 6.04 -16.54 16.71
C LYS A 50 6.12 -15.19 16.00
N SER A 51 7.10 -14.35 16.37
CA SER A 51 7.33 -13.05 15.73
C SER A 51 7.60 -13.20 14.24
N ARG A 52 8.47 -14.14 13.84
CA ARG A 52 8.78 -14.41 12.43
C ARG A 52 7.57 -14.87 11.63
N LYS A 53 6.65 -15.63 12.25
CA LYS A 53 5.39 -16.02 11.59
C LYS A 53 4.50 -14.80 11.31
N VAL A 54 4.40 -13.89 12.26
CA VAL A 54 3.63 -12.64 12.12
C VAL A 54 4.26 -11.74 11.05
N GLU A 55 5.58 -11.56 11.09
CA GLU A 55 6.34 -10.83 10.07
C GLU A 55 6.08 -11.35 8.66
N LEU A 56 6.23 -12.67 8.43
CA LEU A 56 6.00 -13.27 7.11
C LEU A 56 4.56 -13.09 6.63
N ASN A 57 3.59 -13.10 7.54
CA ASN A 57 2.19 -12.83 7.20
C ASN A 57 2.00 -11.37 6.76
N TYR A 58 2.60 -10.41 7.46
CA TYR A 58 2.56 -9.00 7.06
C TYR A 58 3.25 -8.74 5.72
N LEU A 59 4.44 -9.30 5.51
CA LEU A 59 5.17 -9.17 4.24
C LEU A 59 4.37 -9.76 3.06
N LYS A 60 3.73 -10.92 3.27
CA LYS A 60 2.84 -11.52 2.28
C LYS A 60 1.65 -10.60 1.97
N ASN A 61 0.99 -10.07 3.00
CA ASN A 61 -0.16 -9.19 2.80
C ASN A 61 0.23 -7.89 2.07
N ILE A 62 1.38 -7.29 2.39
CA ILE A 62 1.93 -6.13 1.65
C ILE A 62 2.16 -6.49 0.19
N GLN A 63 2.75 -7.64 -0.09
CA GLN A 63 2.98 -8.10 -1.47
C GLN A 63 1.65 -8.24 -2.24
N GLU A 64 0.63 -8.83 -1.61
CA GLU A 64 -0.71 -8.98 -2.21
C GLU A 64 -1.39 -7.62 -2.44
N ASP A 65 -1.27 -6.69 -1.49
CA ASP A 65 -1.80 -5.33 -1.61
C ASP A 65 -1.15 -4.59 -2.80
N ILE A 66 0.19 -4.62 -2.91
CA ILE A 66 0.94 -3.99 -4.01
C ILE A 66 0.61 -4.64 -5.37
N LEU A 67 0.48 -5.97 -5.42
CA LEU A 67 0.10 -6.68 -6.64
C LEU A 67 -1.30 -6.27 -7.11
N SER A 68 -2.25 -6.17 -6.18
CA SER A 68 -3.62 -5.73 -6.47
C SER A 68 -3.63 -4.33 -7.07
N ASP A 69 -2.88 -3.41 -6.48
CA ASP A 69 -2.73 -2.03 -6.96
C ASP A 69 -2.12 -1.99 -8.36
N SER A 70 -1.01 -2.70 -8.57
CA SER A 70 -0.35 -2.79 -9.88
C SER A 70 -1.31 -3.27 -10.99
N LEU A 71 -2.08 -4.33 -10.70
CA LEU A 71 -3.09 -4.85 -11.62
C LEU A 71 -4.24 -3.87 -11.86
N TYR A 72 -4.62 -3.10 -10.85
CA TYR A 72 -5.61 -2.04 -11.00
C TYR A 72 -5.09 -0.92 -11.93
N PHE A 73 -3.88 -0.42 -11.71
CA PHE A 73 -3.25 0.60 -12.55
C PHE A 73 -3.10 0.16 -14.00
N GLU A 74 -2.68 -1.08 -14.21
CA GLU A 74 -2.56 -1.68 -15.54
C GLU A 74 -3.88 -1.63 -16.32
N ARG A 75 -5.00 -2.01 -15.68
CA ARG A 75 -6.31 -2.05 -16.34
C ARG A 75 -6.96 -0.67 -16.50
N SER A 76 -6.76 0.22 -15.54
CA SER A 76 -7.51 1.49 -15.44
C SER A 76 -6.75 2.66 -16.08
N TRP A 77 -5.43 2.73 -15.94
CA TRP A 77 -4.59 3.78 -16.50
C TRP A 77 -3.84 3.34 -17.75
N PHE A 78 -2.94 2.36 -17.63
CA PHE A 78 -1.96 2.08 -18.70
C PHE A 78 -2.63 1.57 -19.97
N LYS A 79 -3.53 0.57 -19.88
CA LYS A 79 -4.25 0.05 -21.05
C LYS A 79 -5.23 1.03 -21.71
N ARG A 80 -5.54 2.15 -21.06
CA ARG A 80 -6.51 3.15 -21.56
C ARG A 80 -5.85 4.46 -21.98
N GLY A 81 -4.55 4.63 -21.71
CA GLY A 81 -3.79 5.86 -21.93
C GLY A 81 -3.88 6.34 -23.38
N ASP A 82 -3.64 5.46 -24.35
CA ASP A 82 -3.64 5.84 -25.76
C ASP A 82 -4.99 6.39 -26.21
N LYS A 83 -6.09 5.71 -25.86
CA LYS A 83 -7.44 6.16 -26.22
C LYS A 83 -7.80 7.48 -25.54
N LYS A 84 -7.33 7.69 -24.31
CA LYS A 84 -7.47 8.97 -23.60
C LYS A 84 -6.74 10.10 -24.33
N ILE A 85 -5.47 9.89 -24.68
CA ILE A 85 -4.64 10.86 -25.41
C ILE A 85 -5.27 11.19 -26.77
N GLN A 86 -5.77 10.18 -27.49
CA GLN A 86 -6.49 10.40 -28.74
C GLN A 86 -7.74 11.27 -28.56
N GLY A 87 -8.52 11.04 -27.50
CA GLY A 87 -9.68 11.87 -27.15
C GLY A 87 -9.32 13.33 -26.89
N LEU A 88 -8.27 13.57 -26.10
CA LEU A 88 -7.76 14.92 -25.81
C LEU A 88 -7.23 15.62 -27.08
N ASN A 89 -6.50 14.90 -27.93
CA ASN A 89 -6.03 15.43 -29.20
C ASN A 89 -7.18 15.78 -30.15
N LYS A 90 -8.25 14.97 -30.20
CA LYS A 90 -9.47 15.29 -30.95
C LYS A 90 -10.12 16.57 -30.44
N ALA A 91 -10.19 16.73 -29.12
CA ALA A 91 -10.73 17.92 -28.46
C ALA A 91 -9.93 19.18 -28.84
N LYS A 92 -8.60 19.10 -28.72
CA LYS A 92 -7.65 20.17 -29.06
C LYS A 92 -7.73 20.57 -30.53
N ASN A 93 -7.75 19.59 -31.43
CA ASN A 93 -7.83 19.83 -32.87
C ASN A 93 -9.18 20.43 -33.30
N TYR A 94 -10.27 20.08 -32.62
CA TYR A 94 -11.57 20.69 -32.88
C TYR A 94 -11.57 22.19 -32.58
N TYR A 95 -10.92 22.59 -31.49
CA TYR A 95 -10.74 24.00 -31.14
C TYR A 95 -9.81 24.73 -32.14
N LEU A 96 -8.62 24.18 -32.40
CA LEU A 96 -7.59 24.85 -33.20
C LEU A 96 -7.93 24.91 -34.70
N ASN A 97 -8.41 23.81 -35.26
CA ASN A 97 -8.56 23.65 -36.71
C ASN A 97 -10.01 23.80 -37.18
N GLY A 98 -10.96 23.98 -36.25
CA GLY A 98 -12.38 24.20 -36.57
C GLY A 98 -13.07 23.06 -37.30
N ILE A 99 -12.51 21.84 -37.25
CA ILE A 99 -13.02 20.64 -37.93
C ILE A 99 -14.49 20.45 -37.56
N ILE A 100 -15.35 20.19 -38.54
CA ILE A 100 -16.77 19.89 -38.32
C ILE A 100 -16.92 18.36 -38.32
N PRO A 101 -17.27 17.72 -37.19
CA PRO A 101 -17.46 16.27 -37.14
C PRO A 101 -18.66 15.85 -38.01
N THR A 102 -18.45 14.85 -38.85
CA THR A 102 -19.53 14.23 -39.64
C THR A 102 -20.42 13.35 -38.77
N ASP A 103 -19.82 12.55 -37.89
CA ASP A 103 -20.50 11.84 -36.80
C ASP A 103 -20.22 12.55 -35.47
N THR A 104 -21.18 13.38 -35.06
CA THR A 104 -21.07 14.20 -33.85
C THR A 104 -21.15 13.36 -32.57
N ILE A 105 -21.89 12.25 -32.56
CA ILE A 105 -22.03 11.40 -31.37
C ILE A 105 -20.72 10.67 -31.09
N THR A 106 -20.15 10.02 -32.12
CA THR A 106 -18.87 9.32 -31.98
C THR A 106 -17.75 10.29 -31.59
N PHE A 107 -17.70 11.46 -32.22
CA PHE A 107 -16.74 12.51 -31.86
C PHE A 107 -16.84 12.91 -30.38
N ILE A 108 -18.05 13.19 -29.89
CA ILE A 108 -18.27 13.59 -28.50
C ILE A 108 -17.88 12.47 -27.53
N ASN A 109 -18.22 11.22 -27.84
CA ASN A 109 -17.85 10.08 -27.02
C ASN A 109 -16.33 9.90 -26.92
N ASP A 110 -15.60 10.09 -28.03
CA ASP A 110 -14.15 10.01 -28.05
C ASP A 110 -13.50 11.16 -27.25
N VAL A 111 -14.01 12.38 -27.42
CA VAL A 111 -13.56 13.56 -26.66
C VAL A 111 -13.83 13.37 -25.16
N ALA A 112 -15.02 12.89 -24.80
CA ALA A 112 -15.37 12.58 -23.42
C ALA A 112 -14.50 11.47 -22.82
N TYR A 113 -14.05 10.53 -23.64
CA TYR A 113 -13.11 9.48 -23.20
C TYR A 113 -11.79 10.07 -22.69
N GLY A 114 -11.36 11.24 -23.19
CA GLY A 114 -10.20 11.98 -22.69
C GLY A 114 -10.28 12.31 -21.19
N GLY A 115 -11.50 12.38 -20.62
CA GLY A 115 -11.73 12.67 -19.20
C GLY A 115 -11.84 11.42 -18.32
N ILE A 116 -11.91 10.22 -18.91
CA ILE A 116 -12.04 8.98 -18.15
C ILE A 116 -10.81 8.79 -17.26
N TYR A 117 -11.06 8.42 -15.99
CA TYR A 117 -10.08 8.36 -14.91
C TYR A 117 -9.23 9.63 -14.74
N GLY A 118 -9.65 10.77 -15.31
CA GLY A 118 -8.96 12.06 -15.21
C GLY A 118 -9.15 12.75 -13.87
N ILE A 119 -10.22 12.41 -13.14
CA ILE A 119 -10.41 12.80 -11.73
C ILE A 119 -9.42 12.04 -10.84
N GLY A 120 -8.83 10.95 -11.34
CA GLY A 120 -7.59 10.36 -10.83
C GLY A 120 -7.48 10.24 -9.33
N ARG A 121 -8.50 9.70 -8.66
CA ARG A 121 -8.36 9.28 -7.26
C ARG A 121 -7.50 8.01 -7.27
N LEU A 122 -6.21 8.22 -7.03
CA LEU A 122 -5.32 7.16 -6.57
C LEU A 122 -5.91 6.61 -5.26
N THR A 123 -6.36 5.36 -5.24
CA THR A 123 -6.82 4.70 -4.01
C THR A 123 -5.93 3.51 -3.75
N PRO A 124 -4.66 3.74 -3.38
CA PRO A 124 -3.73 2.67 -3.11
C PRO A 124 -4.22 1.83 -1.93
N ASN A 125 -3.97 0.53 -1.99
CA ASN A 125 -4.22 -0.37 -0.90
C ASN A 125 -3.10 -0.25 0.14
N ASN A 126 -3.29 0.67 1.08
CA ASN A 126 -2.40 0.87 2.23
C ASN A 126 -2.89 0.18 3.50
N ARG A 127 -3.82 -0.78 3.40
CA ARG A 127 -4.46 -1.41 4.57
C ARG A 127 -3.43 -2.05 5.50
N THR A 128 -2.58 -2.92 4.95
CA THR A 128 -1.60 -3.66 5.77
C THR A 128 -0.53 -2.73 6.33
N TYR A 129 -0.08 -1.74 5.57
CA TYR A 129 0.88 -0.74 6.04
C TYR A 129 0.30 0.14 7.15
N ASN A 130 -0.95 0.59 7.01
CA ASN A 130 -1.63 1.37 8.04
C ASN A 130 -1.81 0.57 9.33
N GLU A 131 -2.13 -0.72 9.23
CA GLU A 131 -2.18 -1.61 10.40
C GLU A 131 -0.81 -1.68 11.08
N LEU A 132 0.26 -1.95 10.34
CA LEU A 132 1.64 -2.02 10.86
C LEU A 132 2.07 -0.71 11.52
N SER A 133 1.80 0.42 10.89
CA SER A 133 2.16 1.75 11.37
C SER A 133 1.38 2.12 12.63
N SER A 134 0.05 1.98 12.60
CA SER A 134 -0.83 2.37 13.71
C SER A 134 -0.69 1.49 14.96
N THR A 135 -0.32 0.22 14.79
CA THR A 135 -0.09 -0.71 15.92
C THR A 135 1.35 -0.68 16.44
N GLY A 136 2.26 0.06 15.79
CA GLY A 136 3.69 0.04 16.11
C GLY A 136 4.40 -1.27 15.71
N ASN A 137 3.72 -2.14 14.95
CA ASN A 137 4.24 -3.44 14.54
C ASN A 137 5.24 -3.35 13.38
N ILE A 138 5.54 -2.17 12.84
CA ILE A 138 6.55 -2.00 11.78
C ILE A 138 7.92 -2.55 12.19
N SER A 139 8.27 -2.52 13.49
CA SER A 139 9.51 -3.09 14.02
C SER A 139 9.52 -4.62 14.06
N LEU A 140 8.40 -5.30 13.81
CA LEU A 140 8.35 -6.76 13.68
C LEU A 140 8.96 -7.25 12.37
N ILE A 141 9.03 -6.39 11.35
CA ILE A 141 9.82 -6.66 10.17
C ILE A 141 11.27 -6.63 10.63
N SER A 142 11.93 -7.77 10.64
CA SER A 142 13.26 -7.95 11.23
C SER A 142 14.37 -7.40 10.33
N ASP A 143 14.17 -7.52 9.01
CA ASP A 143 15.07 -7.00 7.99
C ASP A 143 14.92 -5.48 7.87
N GLN A 144 15.99 -4.74 8.17
CA GLN A 144 16.00 -3.28 8.14
C GLN A 144 15.81 -2.74 6.72
N ASP A 145 16.47 -3.34 5.73
CA ASP A 145 16.44 -2.85 4.36
C ASP A 145 15.02 -3.00 3.78
N ILE A 146 14.40 -4.17 3.99
CA ILE A 146 13.00 -4.40 3.58
C ILE A 146 12.05 -3.42 4.28
N ARG A 147 12.25 -3.18 5.57
CA ARG A 147 11.41 -2.26 6.34
C ARG A 147 11.52 -0.84 5.80
N ASP A 148 12.72 -0.37 5.51
CA ASP A 148 12.97 0.97 5.00
C ASP A 148 12.42 1.14 3.56
N GLU A 149 12.55 0.12 2.72
CA GLU A 149 11.93 0.10 1.38
C GLU A 149 10.40 0.19 1.45
N ILE A 150 9.76 -0.55 2.37
CA ILE A 150 8.31 -0.49 2.58
C ILE A 150 7.89 0.92 3.00
N VAL A 151 8.57 1.50 4.00
CA VAL A 151 8.25 2.86 4.47
C VAL A 151 8.43 3.88 3.34
N ALA A 152 9.54 3.82 2.61
CA ALA A 152 9.81 4.72 1.49
C ALA A 152 8.75 4.60 0.39
N TYR A 153 8.32 3.38 0.06
CA TYR A 153 7.26 3.13 -0.93
C TYR A 153 5.96 3.83 -0.54
N TYR A 154 5.48 3.65 0.70
CA TYR A 154 4.21 4.23 1.12
C TYR A 154 4.26 5.75 1.32
N LEU A 155 5.40 6.31 1.76
CA LEU A 155 5.62 7.76 1.79
C LEU A 155 5.60 8.37 0.39
N ASN A 156 6.25 7.70 -0.58
CA ASN A 156 6.21 8.15 -1.96
C ASN A 156 4.79 8.08 -2.54
N LEU A 157 4.04 7.03 -2.20
CA LEU A 157 2.67 6.85 -2.66
C LEU A 157 1.71 7.93 -2.13
N GLU A 158 1.89 8.34 -0.86
CA GLU A 158 1.17 9.47 -0.26
C GLU A 158 1.52 10.78 -0.97
N PHE A 159 2.81 11.05 -1.19
CA PHE A 159 3.24 12.22 -1.96
C PHE A 159 2.63 12.25 -3.37
N LEU A 160 2.65 11.12 -4.08
CA LEU A 160 2.06 11.01 -5.42
C LEU A 160 0.54 11.21 -5.41
N TYR A 161 -0.14 10.77 -4.34
CA TYR A 161 -1.56 11.01 -4.15
C TYR A 161 -1.87 12.51 -4.02
N GLU A 162 -1.15 13.21 -3.15
CA GLU A 162 -1.34 14.65 -2.92
C GLU A 162 -0.98 15.46 -4.16
N TYR A 163 0.21 15.22 -4.73
CA TYR A 163 0.66 15.89 -5.94
C TYR A 163 -0.30 15.64 -7.12
N GLY A 164 -0.76 14.40 -7.26
CA GLY A 164 -1.74 14.02 -8.27
C GLY A 164 -3.13 14.60 -8.02
N ALA A 165 -3.48 15.00 -6.79
CA ALA A 165 -4.71 15.69 -6.47
C ALA A 165 -4.67 17.17 -6.90
N ASP A 166 -3.53 17.83 -6.68
CA ASP A 166 -3.32 19.24 -7.04
C ASP A 166 -3.14 19.43 -8.56
N SER A 167 -2.64 18.41 -9.25
CA SER A 167 -2.38 18.46 -10.70
C SER A 167 -3.58 18.09 -11.58
N ARG A 168 -4.78 17.93 -11.01
CA ARG A 168 -5.95 17.46 -11.77
C ARG A 168 -6.48 18.56 -12.69
N SER A 169 -6.64 18.22 -13.97
CA SER A 169 -7.39 19.05 -14.91
C SER A 169 -8.90 18.99 -14.59
N ASP A 170 -9.59 20.12 -14.69
CA ASP A 170 -11.04 20.20 -14.65
C ASP A 170 -11.73 19.61 -15.89
N TYR A 171 -10.97 19.09 -16.86
CA TYR A 171 -11.51 18.48 -18.08
C TYR A 171 -12.63 17.45 -17.86
N PRO A 172 -12.50 16.48 -16.93
CA PRO A 172 -13.58 15.53 -16.67
C PRO A 172 -14.82 16.20 -16.08
N HIS A 173 -14.65 17.21 -15.21
CA HIS A 173 -15.75 17.98 -14.64
C HIS A 173 -16.47 18.79 -15.71
N PHE A 174 -15.73 19.44 -16.59
CA PHE A 174 -16.28 20.12 -17.76
C PHE A 174 -17.11 19.13 -18.58
N MET A 175 -16.52 18.01 -19.01
CA MET A 175 -17.21 17.02 -19.84
C MET A 175 -18.46 16.43 -19.17
N ASN A 176 -18.42 16.17 -17.86
CA ASN A 176 -19.56 15.64 -17.12
C ASN A 176 -20.64 16.68 -16.86
N SER A 177 -20.29 17.97 -16.70
CA SER A 177 -21.27 19.04 -16.47
C SER A 177 -22.24 19.26 -17.63
N TYR A 178 -21.87 18.80 -18.83
CA TYR A 178 -22.69 18.88 -20.04
C TYR A 178 -23.26 17.53 -20.49
N LYS A 179 -22.97 16.43 -19.78
CA LYS A 179 -23.73 15.18 -19.91
C LYS A 179 -24.97 15.31 -19.03
N VAL A 180 -26.08 15.78 -19.60
CA VAL A 180 -27.33 15.87 -18.85
C VAL A 180 -27.90 14.47 -18.60
N PHE A 181 -28.47 14.29 -17.41
CA PHE A 181 -29.15 13.05 -17.02
C PHE A 181 -30.27 12.72 -18.01
N ASN A 182 -30.09 11.65 -18.76
CA ASN A 182 -31.13 11.07 -19.59
C ASN A 182 -31.73 9.86 -18.85
N PRO A 183 -32.98 9.94 -18.35
CA PRO A 183 -33.57 8.86 -17.55
C PRO A 183 -33.80 7.57 -18.35
N LYS A 184 -33.83 7.64 -19.69
CA LYS A 184 -33.96 6.47 -20.56
C LYS A 184 -32.60 5.88 -20.94
N PHE A 185 -31.57 6.72 -21.05
CA PHE A 185 -30.21 6.33 -21.45
C PHE A 185 -29.16 7.11 -20.65
N PRO A 186 -28.90 6.74 -19.38
CA PRO A 186 -28.11 7.56 -18.45
C PRO A 186 -26.70 7.90 -18.92
N ASP A 187 -26.14 7.05 -19.79
CA ASP A 187 -24.77 7.19 -20.29
C ASP A 187 -24.67 7.83 -21.69
N SER A 188 -25.79 8.25 -22.30
CA SER A 188 -25.81 8.81 -23.65
C SER A 188 -25.98 10.32 -23.67
N VAL A 189 -25.35 10.96 -24.65
CA VAL A 189 -25.52 12.40 -24.92
C VAL A 189 -26.84 12.61 -25.64
N SER A 190 -27.70 13.49 -25.11
CA SER A 190 -28.94 13.89 -25.78
C SER A 190 -28.63 14.55 -27.13
N PRO A 191 -29.21 14.08 -28.26
CA PRO A 191 -28.97 14.69 -29.57
C PRO A 191 -29.32 16.19 -29.63
N ALA A 192 -30.30 16.63 -28.83
CA ALA A 192 -30.71 18.03 -28.76
C ALA A 192 -29.63 18.97 -28.19
N GLU A 193 -28.68 18.43 -27.43
CA GLU A 193 -27.66 19.21 -26.72
C GLU A 193 -26.29 19.19 -27.40
N ILE A 194 -26.12 18.32 -28.40
CA ILE A 194 -24.90 18.23 -29.23
C ILE A 194 -24.45 19.62 -29.73
N PRO A 195 -25.33 20.49 -30.28
CA PRO A 195 -24.90 21.82 -30.74
C PRO A 195 -24.36 22.71 -29.61
N ILE A 196 -24.93 22.60 -28.41
CA ILE A 196 -24.50 23.39 -27.24
C ILE A 196 -23.12 22.92 -26.79
N LEU A 197 -22.92 21.61 -26.68
CA LEU A 197 -21.64 21.03 -26.28
C LEU A 197 -20.52 21.40 -27.27
N LEU A 198 -20.77 21.25 -28.58
CA LEU A 198 -19.82 21.64 -29.62
C LEU A 198 -19.48 23.14 -29.55
N LYS A 199 -20.46 24.00 -29.29
CA LYS A 199 -20.22 25.44 -29.07
C LYS A 199 -19.34 25.70 -27.84
N MET A 200 -19.54 24.96 -26.74
CA MET A 200 -18.71 25.11 -25.54
C MET A 200 -17.27 24.64 -25.75
N MET A 201 -17.06 23.58 -26.54
CA MET A 201 -15.73 23.08 -26.89
C MET A 201 -14.90 24.05 -27.75
N ARG A 202 -15.53 25.08 -28.33
CA ARG A 202 -14.83 26.15 -29.07
C ARG A 202 -14.40 27.34 -28.21
N LYS A 203 -14.60 27.27 -26.90
CA LYS A 203 -14.17 28.35 -25.97
C LYS A 203 -12.77 28.08 -25.44
N ASP A 204 -11.99 29.14 -25.26
CA ASP A 204 -10.61 29.09 -24.73
C ASP A 204 -10.52 28.34 -23.40
N LYS A 205 -11.56 28.49 -22.55
CA LYS A 205 -11.66 27.76 -21.27
C LYS A 205 -11.60 26.24 -21.47
N PHE A 206 -12.21 25.71 -22.53
CA PHE A 206 -12.14 24.27 -22.81
C PHE A 206 -10.75 23.86 -23.32
N TYR A 207 -10.16 24.66 -24.22
CA TYR A 207 -8.83 24.41 -24.76
C TYR A 207 -7.73 24.37 -23.69
N GLN A 208 -7.85 25.21 -22.65
CA GLN A 208 -6.91 25.21 -21.52
C GLN A 208 -6.96 23.91 -20.69
N LEU A 209 -8.02 23.10 -20.83
CA LEU A 209 -8.19 21.84 -20.10
C LEU A 209 -7.67 20.62 -20.89
N THR A 210 -7.38 20.77 -22.18
CA THR A 210 -7.01 19.70 -23.14
C THR A 210 -5.53 19.66 -23.48
#